data_AF-A0A3P1BJ27-F1
#
_entry.id   AF-A0A3P1BJ27-F1
#
_cell.length_a   1.000
_cell.length_b   1.000
_cell.length_c   1.000
_cell.angle_alpha   90.00
_cell.angle_beta   90.00
_cell.angle_gamma   90.00
#
_symmetry.space_group_name_H-M   'P 1'
#
loop_
_entity.id
_entity.type
_entity.pdbx_description
1 polymer ?
#
loop_
_entity_poly.entity_id
_entity_poly.type
_entity_poly.pdbx_seq_one_letter_code
_entity_poly.pdbx_strand_id
1 'polypeptide(L)'
;MTNSEKNTILFTLVYRGEEWPVQTRRNHYYSLMSLIADYLPISGFGICSGMGSCGTCAVSIDGMRCLSCDVAIDDELANARIVIEEAYF
;
A
#
# COMPACT_ATOMS: atom_id res chain seq x y z
N MET A 1 20.88 -21.85 1.23
CA MET A 1 20.18 -20.56 1.40
C MET A 1 19.95 -20.00 0.01
N THR A 2 18.72 -20.04 -0.50
CA THR A 2 18.42 -19.56 -1.86
C THR A 2 18.29 -18.03 -1.85
N ASN A 3 18.68 -17.38 -2.94
CA ASN A 3 18.69 -15.93 -3.13
C ASN A 3 17.30 -15.25 -2.99
N SER A 4 16.24 -16.02 -2.70
CA SER A 4 14.84 -15.59 -2.67
C SER A 4 14.42 -14.91 -1.37
N GLU A 5 15.12 -15.14 -0.24
CA GLU A 5 14.74 -14.55 1.05
C GLU A 5 15.18 -13.09 1.19
N LYS A 6 16.22 -12.67 0.45
CA LYS A 6 16.77 -11.30 0.54
C LYS A 6 15.93 -10.21 -0.14
N ASN A 7 14.87 -10.58 -0.84
CA ASN A 7 14.03 -9.65 -1.61
C ASN A 7 12.59 -9.56 -1.09
N THR A 8 12.31 -10.13 0.08
CA THR A 8 10.99 -10.10 0.68
C THR A 8 10.82 -8.82 1.48
N ILE A 9 9.78 -8.06 1.18
CA ILE A 9 9.37 -6.87 1.93
C ILE A 9 8.13 -7.27 2.75
N LEU A 10 8.18 -7.03 4.05
CA LEU A 10 7.12 -7.33 5.00
C LEU A 10 6.59 -6.04 5.58
N PHE A 11 5.28 -5.84 5.61
CA PHE A 11 4.63 -4.69 6.24
C PHE A 11 3.19 -5.01 6.61
N THR A 12 2.49 -4.07 7.26
CA THR A 12 1.09 -4.27 7.66
C THR A 12 0.21 -3.19 7.06
N LEU A 13 -0.84 -3.59 6.34
CA LEU A 13 -1.95 -2.70 6.00
C LEU A 13 -2.94 -2.67 7.16
N VAL A 14 -3.44 -1.49 7.50
CA VAL A 14 -4.46 -1.29 8.52
C VAL A 14 -5.67 -0.63 7.87
N TYR A 15 -6.83 -1.27 7.96
CA TYR A 15 -8.08 -0.74 7.42
C TYR A 15 -9.25 -1.07 8.34
N ARG A 16 -10.01 -0.05 8.75
CA ARG A 16 -11.17 -0.18 9.68
C ARG A 16 -10.84 -0.90 10.99
N GLY A 17 -9.61 -0.73 11.49
CA GLY A 17 -9.14 -1.39 12.71
C GLY A 17 -8.64 -2.82 12.51
N GLU A 18 -8.77 -3.39 11.31
CA GLU A 18 -8.24 -4.70 10.97
C GLU A 18 -6.81 -4.58 10.43
N GLU A 19 -5.96 -5.54 10.81
CA GLU A 19 -4.56 -5.61 10.37
C GLU A 19 -4.37 -6.75 9.36
N TRP A 20 -3.70 -6.43 8.26
CA TRP A 20 -3.43 -7.35 7.16
C TRP A 20 -1.92 -7.41 6.92
N PRO A 21 -1.25 -8.47 7.42
CA PRO A 21 0.16 -8.69 7.14
C PRO A 21 0.37 -8.91 5.64
N VAL A 22 1.27 -8.13 5.05
CA VAL A 22 1.64 -8.23 3.64
C VAL A 22 3.05 -8.77 3.54
N GLN A 23 3.21 -9.73 2.64
CA GLN A 23 4.50 -10.22 2.19
C GLN A 23 4.58 -10.04 0.67
N THR A 24 5.50 -9.19 0.22
CA THR A 24 5.69 -8.90 -1.20
C THR A 24 7.18 -8.87 -1.56
N ARG A 25 7.49 -8.52 -2.81
CA ARG A 25 8.85 -8.33 -3.30
C ARG A 25 8.94 -7.01 -4.05
N ARG A 26 10.14 -6.47 -4.14
CA ARG A 26 10.41 -5.25 -4.90
C ARG A 26 9.86 -5.36 -6.32
N ASN A 27 9.17 -4.32 -6.79
CA ASN A 27 8.59 -4.22 -8.14
C ASN A 27 7.59 -5.33 -8.53
N HIS A 28 7.08 -6.13 -7.58
CA HIS A 28 6.01 -7.09 -7.89
C HIS A 28 4.69 -6.37 -8.22
N TYR A 29 4.47 -5.23 -7.58
CA TYR A 29 3.39 -4.30 -7.87
C TYR A 29 3.98 -2.99 -8.37
N TYR A 30 3.25 -2.30 -9.25
CA TYR A 30 3.67 -1.02 -9.80
C TYR A 30 3.71 0.08 -8.73
N SER A 31 2.72 0.07 -7.83
CA SER A 31 2.60 1.00 -6.72
C SER A 31 1.89 0.37 -5.53
N LEU A 32 2.02 0.99 -4.37
CA LEU A 32 1.27 0.61 -3.17
C LEU A 32 -0.24 0.62 -3.38
N MET A 33 -0.77 1.54 -4.20
CA MET A 33 -2.19 1.54 -4.58
C MET A 33 -2.59 0.22 -5.25
N SER A 34 -1.80 -0.23 -6.24
CA SER A 34 -2.11 -1.47 -6.96
C SER A 34 -2.04 -2.71 -6.06
N LEU A 35 -1.13 -2.71 -5.07
CA LEU A 35 -1.06 -3.76 -4.07
C LEU A 35 -2.29 -3.74 -3.15
N ILE A 36 -2.66 -2.56 -2.62
CA ILE A 36 -3.84 -2.44 -1.74
C ILE A 36 -5.10 -2.89 -2.46
N ALA A 37 -5.29 -2.51 -3.72
CA ALA A 37 -6.46 -2.89 -4.51
C ALA A 37 -6.56 -4.41 -4.76
N ASP A 38 -5.42 -5.11 -4.80
CA ASP A 38 -5.37 -6.58 -4.94
C ASP A 38 -5.68 -7.30 -3.61
N TYR A 39 -5.23 -6.74 -2.48
CA TYR A 39 -5.45 -7.30 -1.16
C TYR A 39 -6.84 -7.01 -0.59
N LEU A 40 -7.36 -5.79 -0.82
CA LEU A 40 -8.53 -5.27 -0.15
C LEU A 40 -9.51 -4.66 -1.17
N PRO A 41 -10.72 -5.23 -1.32
CA PRO A 41 -11.75 -4.66 -2.19
C PRO A 41 -12.42 -3.44 -1.52
N ILE A 42 -11.73 -2.31 -1.55
CA ILE A 42 -12.21 -1.05 -0.96
C ILE A 42 -12.95 -0.23 -2.02
N SER A 43 -14.25 -0.03 -1.81
CA SER A 43 -15.08 0.78 -2.70
C SER A 43 -14.56 2.22 -2.79
N GLY A 44 -14.41 2.74 -4.01
CA GLY A 44 -13.94 4.12 -4.24
C GLY A 44 -12.43 4.33 -4.05
N PHE A 45 -11.66 3.28 -3.73
CA PHE A 45 -10.20 3.41 -3.62
C PHE A 45 -9.53 3.50 -4.99
N GLY A 46 -8.67 4.50 -5.18
CA GLY A 46 -7.88 4.68 -6.41
C GLY A 46 -8.69 4.89 -7.71
N ILE A 47 -9.79 5.65 -7.69
CA ILE A 47 -10.70 5.81 -8.86
C ILE A 47 -10.04 6.44 -10.09
N CYS A 48 -8.96 7.22 -9.91
CA CYS A 48 -8.21 7.79 -11.03
C CYS A 48 -7.17 6.84 -11.63
N SER A 49 -7.14 5.56 -11.22
CA SER A 49 -6.20 4.55 -11.71
C SER A 49 -4.73 4.98 -11.62
N GLY A 50 -4.39 5.71 -10.55
CA GLY A 50 -3.01 6.13 -10.28
C GLY A 50 -2.54 7.42 -10.98
N MET A 51 -3.45 8.20 -11.57
CA MET A 51 -3.11 9.53 -12.12
C MET A 51 -2.75 10.59 -11.05
N GLY A 52 -2.97 10.31 -9.76
CA GLY A 52 -2.71 11.26 -8.67
C GLY A 52 -3.74 12.39 -8.53
N SER A 53 -4.81 12.40 -9.33
CA SER A 53 -5.75 13.53 -9.39
C SER A 53 -6.93 13.45 -8.42
N CYS A 54 -7.33 12.24 -8.00
CA CYS A 54 -8.55 12.05 -7.21
C CYS A 54 -8.36 12.04 -5.69
N GLY A 55 -7.14 11.82 -5.21
CA GLY A 55 -6.85 11.69 -3.77
C GLY A 55 -7.46 10.46 -3.07
N THR A 56 -8.19 9.59 -3.77
CA THR A 56 -8.94 8.48 -3.15
C THR A 56 -8.09 7.26 -2.79
N CYS A 57 -6.78 7.34 -3.01
CA CYS A 57 -5.80 6.34 -2.62
C CYS A 57 -4.90 6.83 -1.48
N ALA A 58 -5.38 7.81 -0.71
CA ALA A 58 -4.66 8.36 0.43
C ALA A 58 -4.41 7.28 1.49
N VAL A 59 -3.19 7.27 1.99
CA VAL A 59 -2.74 6.40 3.09
C VAL A 59 -1.86 7.23 4.03
N SER A 60 -1.73 6.75 5.25
CA SER A 60 -0.74 7.25 6.21
C SER A 60 0.32 6.20 6.45
N ILE A 61 1.59 6.53 6.17
CA ILE A 61 2.77 5.68 6.41
C ILE A 61 3.54 6.31 7.57
N ASP A 62 3.64 5.59 8.69
CA ASP A 62 4.29 6.08 9.92
C ASP A 62 3.80 7.47 10.37
N GLY A 63 2.49 7.71 10.18
CA GLY A 63 1.82 8.98 10.54
C GLY A 63 1.95 10.10 9.51
N MET A 64 2.62 9.87 8.38
CA MET A 64 2.70 10.82 7.26
C MET A 64 1.73 10.45 6.14
N ARG A 65 0.85 11.38 5.80
CA ARG A 65 -0.14 11.20 4.73
C ARG A 65 0.49 11.35 3.36
N CYS A 66 0.24 10.40 2.47
CA CYS A 66 0.65 10.43 1.07
C CYS A 66 -0.38 9.73 0.15
N LEU A 67 -0.17 9.80 -1.16
CA LEU A 67 -0.98 9.06 -2.14
C LEU A 67 -0.28 7.75 -2.47
N SER A 68 -0.91 6.62 -2.16
CA SER A 68 -0.31 5.30 -2.41
C SER A 68 -0.05 4.99 -3.89
N CYS A 69 -0.63 5.74 -4.84
CA CYS A 69 -0.33 5.58 -6.26
C CYS A 69 1.06 6.08 -6.65
N ASP A 70 1.69 6.93 -5.83
CA ASP A 70 3.04 7.48 -6.04
C ASP A 70 4.09 6.81 -5.13
N VAL A 71 3.67 5.79 -4.36
CA VAL A 71 4.55 5.06 -3.45
C VAL A 71 5.02 3.78 -4.13
N ALA A 72 6.33 3.66 -4.31
CA ALA A 72 6.97 2.45 -4.80
C ALA A 72 6.94 1.32 -3.76
N ILE A 73 6.95 0.07 -4.23
CA ILE A 73 7.12 -1.10 -3.37
C ILE A 73 8.61 -1.45 -3.31
N ASP A 74 9.28 -0.97 -2.27
CA ASP A 74 10.68 -1.25 -1.99
C ASP A 74 10.95 -1.43 -0.48
N ASP A 75 12.24 -1.51 -0.13
CA ASP A 75 12.68 -1.83 1.23
C ASP A 75 12.32 -0.73 2.23
N GLU A 76 11.98 0.49 1.80
CA GLU A 76 11.56 1.57 2.71
C GLU A 76 10.21 1.26 3.36
N LEU A 77 9.39 0.40 2.75
CA LEU A 77 8.15 -0.06 3.36
C LEU A 77 8.37 -1.17 4.40
N ALA A 78 9.59 -1.68 4.57
CA ALA A 78 9.83 -2.78 5.49
C ALA A 78 9.45 -2.42 6.94
N ASN A 79 8.57 -3.23 7.53
CA ASN A 79 7.97 -3.08 8.86
C ASN A 79 7.05 -1.86 9.00
N ALA A 80 6.74 -1.16 7.91
CA ALA A 80 5.84 -0.02 7.95
C ALA A 80 4.43 -0.45 8.36
N ARG A 81 3.76 0.44 9.09
CA ARG A 81 2.32 0.34 9.35
C ARG A 81 1.61 1.36 8.47
N ILE A 82 0.91 0.85 7.47
CA ILE A 82 0.27 1.66 6.44
C ILE A 82 -1.24 1.69 6.73
N VAL A 83 -1.73 2.85 7.16
CA VAL A 83 -3.14 3.05 7.46
C VAL A 83 -3.86 3.53 6.21
N ILE A 84 -4.88 2.80 5.77
CA ILE A 84 -5.71 3.18 4.62
C ILE A 84 -6.81 4.13 5.11
N GLU A 85 -6.82 5.34 4.56
CA GLU A 85 -7.79 6.37 4.93
C GLU A 85 -9.12 6.13 4.19
N GLU A 86 -10.24 6.27 4.89
CA GLU A 86 -11.54 6.35 4.24
C GLU A 86 -11.69 7.71 3.57
N ALA A 87 -11.96 7.70 2.27
CA ALA A 87 -12.42 8.88 1.58
C ALA A 87 -13.96 8.93 1.70
N TYR A 88 -14.46 9.92 2.45
CA TYR A 88 -15.88 10.24 2.46
C TYR A 88 -16.21 11.02 1.18
N PHE A 89 -16.99 10.42 0.28
CA PHE A 89 -17.56 11.08 -0.90
C PHE A 89 -19.04 11.38 -0.68
#